data_AF-A0AAV5VLT5-F1
#
_entry.id   AF-A0AAV5VLT5-F1
#
_cell.length_a   1.000
_cell.length_b   1.000
_cell.length_c   1.000
_cell.angle_alpha   90.00
_cell.angle_beta   90.00
_cell.angle_gamma   90.00
#
_symmetry.space_group_name_H-M   'P 1'
#
loop_
_entity.id
_entity.type
_entity.pdbx_description
1 polymer ?
#
loop_
_entity_poly.entity_id
_entity_poly.type
_entity_poly.pdbx_seq_one_letter_code
_entity_poly.pdbx_strand_id
1 'polypeptide(L)'
;MFKFTIVCEIAALLFLCNFLISCPPRHFAGINIGYDLQPSMSVNLFSTCNSDCACAKEWNPVCDEETGVMFFSACAAGCKRKVEESGTLSIKWEDCSCLSYHHTAYDPSKTLTSEYCKTDCGYNLVAFMVLLFFAVVATFAAAIPQQQMMLRVVPFDQRTIAIGVNWTFLRLFGFIPGGILFGWIIDKSCLHWGEECALTTNCLVYDPKKQAIIILALAMVCKLVATLACIFGYLTYKPMDADTATSLESANSRGPLT
;
A
#
# COMPACT_ATOMS: atom_id res chain seq x y z
N MET A 1 -21.01 -11.08 21.84
CA MET A 1 -19.97 -10.11 21.43
C MET A 1 -18.72 -10.83 20.96
N PHE A 2 -18.05 -11.66 21.77
CA PHE A 2 -16.81 -12.37 21.37
C PHE A 2 -16.94 -13.17 20.07
N LYS A 3 -17.99 -13.99 19.94
CA LYS A 3 -18.24 -14.79 18.72
C LYS A 3 -18.33 -13.92 17.46
N PHE A 4 -18.98 -12.75 17.54
CA PHE A 4 -19.10 -11.83 16.41
C PHE A 4 -17.75 -11.20 16.06
N THR A 5 -16.99 -10.72 17.05
CA THR A 5 -15.64 -10.18 16.83
C THR A 5 -14.70 -11.20 16.20
N ILE A 6 -14.71 -12.45 16.67
CA ILE A 6 -13.89 -13.53 16.10
C ILE A 6 -14.26 -13.77 14.63
N VAL A 7 -15.55 -13.82 14.31
CA VAL A 7 -16.01 -13.97 12.91
C VAL A 7 -15.54 -12.81 12.04
N CYS A 8 -15.65 -11.57 12.53
CA CYS A 8 -15.18 -10.40 11.80
C CYS A 8 -13.66 -10.37 11.60
N GLU A 9 -12.87 -10.78 12.60
CA GLU A 9 -11.41 -10.85 12.50
C GLU A 9 -10.96 -11.95 11.51
N ILE A 10 -11.62 -13.11 11.52
CA ILE A 10 -11.37 -14.16 10.53
C ILE A 10 -11.75 -13.68 9.12
N ALA A 11 -12.89 -13.00 8.97
CA ALA A 11 -13.28 -12.42 7.69
C ALA A 11 -12.26 -11.38 7.21
N ALA A 12 -11.79 -10.50 8.09
CA ALA A 12 -10.75 -9.52 7.77
C ALA A 12 -9.44 -10.19 7.35
N LEU A 13 -9.00 -11.26 8.03
CA LEU A 13 -7.84 -12.06 7.64
C LEU A 13 -7.98 -12.63 6.22
N LEU A 14 -9.15 -13.21 5.89
CA LEU A 14 -9.40 -13.76 4.57
C LEU A 14 -9.40 -12.67 3.49
N PHE A 15 -10.03 -11.52 3.77
CA PHE A 15 -10.04 -10.41 2.81
C PHE A 15 -8.66 -9.77 2.65
N LEU A 16 -7.79 -9.76 3.67
CA LEU A 16 -6.42 -9.22 3.56
C LEU A 16 -5.55 -9.98 2.56
N CYS A 17 -5.86 -11.23 2.24
CA CYS A 17 -5.21 -11.95 1.15
C CYS A 17 -5.36 -11.26 -0.23
N ASN A 18 -6.21 -10.23 -0.35
CA ASN A 18 -6.32 -9.39 -1.54
C ASN A 18 -4.98 -8.77 -1.99
N PHE A 19 -4.03 -8.55 -1.08
CA PHE A 19 -2.69 -8.04 -1.43
C PHE A 19 -1.87 -9.01 -2.30
N LEU A 20 -2.32 -10.27 -2.45
CA LEU A 20 -1.76 -11.21 -3.43
C LEU A 20 -2.19 -10.88 -4.87
N ILE A 21 -3.29 -10.16 -5.04
CA ILE A 21 -3.73 -9.66 -6.35
C ILE A 21 -2.73 -8.60 -6.79
N SER A 22 -1.96 -8.93 -7.83
CA SER A 22 -0.89 -8.06 -8.32
C SER A 22 -1.23 -7.53 -9.72
N CYS A 23 -0.97 -6.25 -9.93
CA CYS A 23 -0.84 -5.68 -11.27
C CYS A 23 0.60 -5.91 -11.80
N PRO A 24 0.81 -5.94 -13.12
CA PRO A 24 2.15 -5.90 -13.67
C PRO A 24 2.87 -4.61 -13.21
N PRO A 25 4.16 -4.67 -12.84
CA PRO A 25 4.91 -3.48 -12.47
C PRO A 25 5.11 -2.59 -13.71
N ARG A 26 5.26 -1.29 -13.49
CA ARG A 26 5.70 -0.38 -14.56
C ARG A 26 7.15 -0.68 -14.90
N HIS A 27 7.46 -0.86 -16.18
CA HIS A 27 8.80 -1.15 -16.65
C HIS A 27 9.57 0.16 -16.87
N PHE A 28 10.70 0.33 -16.20
CA PHE A 28 11.65 1.42 -16.34
C PHE A 28 12.97 0.88 -16.89
N ALA A 29 13.33 1.30 -18.10
CA ALA A 29 14.60 1.00 -18.73
C ALA A 29 15.77 1.57 -17.91
N GLY A 30 16.75 0.73 -17.62
CA GLY A 30 17.90 1.04 -16.78
C GLY A 30 17.64 0.99 -15.27
N ILE A 31 16.42 0.68 -14.81
CA ILE A 31 16.09 0.56 -13.38
C ILE A 31 15.63 -0.84 -13.02
N ASN A 32 14.50 -1.30 -13.57
CA ASN A 32 13.96 -2.64 -13.29
C ASN A 32 14.04 -3.59 -14.48
N ILE A 33 14.22 -3.05 -15.68
CA ILE A 33 14.55 -3.77 -16.90
C ILE A 33 15.77 -3.11 -17.54
N GLY A 34 16.56 -3.87 -18.29
CA GLY A 34 17.63 -3.34 -19.14
C GLY A 34 17.07 -2.66 -20.40
N TYR A 35 17.93 -1.93 -21.10
CA TYR A 35 17.61 -1.35 -22.41
C TYR A 35 17.34 -2.41 -23.50
N ASP A 36 17.71 -3.66 -23.23
CA ASP A 36 17.43 -4.86 -24.02
C ASP A 36 16.08 -5.53 -23.66
N LEU A 37 15.26 -4.88 -22.82
CA LEU A 37 13.97 -5.35 -22.31
C LEU A 37 14.05 -6.60 -21.42
N GLN A 38 15.24 -6.98 -20.95
CA GLN A 38 15.40 -8.09 -20.01
C GLN A 38 15.28 -7.60 -18.56
N PRO A 39 14.82 -8.43 -17.60
CA PRO A 39 14.85 -8.08 -16.19
C PRO A 39 16.28 -7.76 -15.73
N SER A 40 16.49 -6.58 -15.15
CA SER A 40 17.80 -6.18 -14.61
C SER A 40 17.72 -6.11 -13.08
N MET A 41 18.75 -6.66 -12.43
CA MET A 41 18.93 -6.54 -10.97
C MET A 41 19.79 -5.34 -10.56
N SER A 42 20.48 -4.72 -11.52
CA SER A 42 21.29 -3.53 -11.29
C SER A 42 20.70 -2.32 -12.01
N VAL A 43 20.74 -1.18 -11.31
CA VAL A 43 20.35 0.10 -11.87
C VAL A 43 21.51 0.64 -12.69
N ASN A 44 21.30 0.79 -13.99
CA ASN A 44 22.22 1.44 -14.90
C ASN A 44 21.46 2.30 -15.91
N LEU A 45 21.44 3.61 -15.67
CA LEU A 45 20.75 4.57 -16.55
C LEU A 45 21.53 4.82 -17.84
N PHE A 46 22.82 4.47 -17.90
CA PHE A 46 23.70 4.72 -19.04
C PHE A 46 23.84 3.48 -19.92
N SER A 47 23.67 3.66 -21.23
CA SER A 47 23.77 2.65 -22.26
C SER A 47 24.48 3.22 -23.49
N THR A 48 24.82 2.38 -24.46
CA THR A 48 25.43 2.82 -25.72
C THR A 48 24.51 3.78 -26.48
N CYS A 49 23.19 3.57 -26.43
CA CYS A 49 22.22 4.40 -27.14
C CYS A 49 22.13 5.84 -26.61
N ASN A 50 22.33 6.07 -25.32
CA ASN A 50 22.27 7.42 -24.71
C ASN A 50 23.67 8.01 -24.40
N SER A 51 24.72 7.42 -24.97
CA SER A 51 26.10 7.90 -24.79
C SER A 51 26.36 9.25 -25.46
N ASP A 52 25.60 9.59 -26.50
CA ASP A 52 25.67 10.86 -27.23
C ASP A 52 25.17 12.07 -26.41
N CYS A 53 24.58 11.83 -25.24
CA CYS A 53 23.98 12.87 -24.41
C CYS A 53 24.49 12.83 -22.96
N ALA A 54 25.01 13.96 -22.48
CA ALA A 54 25.46 14.12 -21.11
C ALA A 54 24.26 14.35 -20.17
N CYS A 55 23.51 13.28 -19.88
CA CYS A 55 22.24 13.39 -19.17
C CYS A 55 22.38 13.92 -17.74
N ALA A 56 21.59 14.94 -17.42
CA ALA A 56 21.35 15.35 -16.06
C ALA A 56 20.60 14.24 -15.30
N LYS A 57 20.90 14.09 -14.01
CA LYS A 57 20.20 13.18 -13.09
C LYS A 57 18.85 13.75 -12.62
N GLU A 58 18.15 14.47 -13.49
CA GLU A 58 16.86 15.10 -13.17
C GLU A 58 15.72 14.15 -13.52
N TRP A 59 14.81 13.93 -12.56
CA TRP A 59 13.66 13.04 -12.74
C TRP A 59 12.60 13.68 -13.64
N ASN A 60 12.56 13.26 -14.90
CA ASN A 60 11.62 13.75 -15.91
C ASN A 60 11.12 12.60 -16.79
N PRO A 61 10.37 11.64 -16.22
CA PRO A 61 10.10 10.36 -16.86
C PRO A 61 9.27 10.51 -18.14
N VAL A 62 9.59 9.68 -19.13
CA VAL A 62 8.87 9.62 -20.41
C VAL A 62 8.42 8.20 -20.70
N CYS A 63 7.27 8.07 -21.36
CA CYS A 63 6.64 6.79 -21.71
C CYS A 63 6.70 6.54 -23.21
N ASP A 64 7.08 5.32 -23.58
CA ASP A 64 6.74 4.73 -24.88
C ASP A 64 5.37 4.06 -24.76
N GLU A 65 4.35 4.67 -25.36
CA GLU A 65 2.97 4.17 -25.29
C GLU A 65 2.78 2.84 -26.04
N GLU A 66 3.61 2.55 -27.04
CA GLU A 66 3.50 1.31 -27.82
C GLU A 66 4.02 0.11 -27.04
N THR A 67 5.17 0.25 -26.36
CA THR A 67 5.81 -0.84 -25.62
C THR A 67 5.43 -0.85 -24.13
N GLY A 68 4.91 0.25 -23.61
CA GLY A 68 4.64 0.44 -22.18
C GLY A 68 5.90 0.62 -21.33
N VAL A 69 7.04 0.94 -21.96
CA VAL A 69 8.33 1.13 -21.30
C VAL A 69 8.55 2.60 -20.96
N MET A 70 8.94 2.83 -19.72
CA MET A 70 9.32 4.13 -19.19
C MET A 70 10.84 4.32 -19.24
N PHE A 71 11.26 5.57 -19.41
CA PHE A 71 12.65 5.98 -19.25
C PHE A 71 12.75 7.02 -18.14
N PHE A 72 13.91 7.09 -17.48
CA PHE A 72 14.19 8.05 -16.40
C PHE A 72 14.04 9.50 -16.88
N SER A 73 14.48 9.78 -18.12
CA SER A 73 14.30 11.06 -18.79
C SER A 73 14.31 10.89 -20.31
N ALA A 74 13.88 11.93 -21.04
CA ALA A 74 14.02 11.98 -22.50
C ALA A 74 15.48 11.80 -22.95
N CYS A 75 16.44 12.31 -22.17
CA CYS A 75 17.87 12.11 -22.41
C CYS A 75 18.29 10.65 -22.19
N ALA A 76 17.79 10.00 -21.13
CA ALA A 76 18.06 8.57 -20.91
C ALA A 76 17.51 7.70 -22.05
N ALA A 77 16.44 8.14 -22.72
CA ALA A 77 15.92 7.52 -23.94
C ALA A 77 16.70 7.92 -25.23
N GLY A 78 17.66 8.83 -25.13
CA GLY A 78 18.46 9.32 -26.24
C GLY A 78 17.73 10.26 -27.20
N CYS A 79 16.67 10.93 -26.76
CA CYS A 79 15.87 11.84 -27.58
C CYS A 79 16.59 13.16 -27.86
N LYS A 80 16.55 13.61 -29.11
CA LYS A 80 17.18 14.87 -29.56
C LYS A 80 16.19 15.99 -29.85
N ARG A 81 14.92 15.67 -30.12
CA ARG A 81 13.91 16.66 -30.51
C ARG A 81 12.74 16.69 -29.53
N LYS A 82 12.47 17.87 -28.98
CA LYS A 82 11.27 18.17 -28.19
C LYS A 82 10.18 18.68 -29.12
N VAL A 83 8.97 18.13 -29.02
CA VAL A 83 7.79 18.54 -29.77
C VAL A 83 6.71 18.98 -28.80
N GLU A 84 6.36 20.26 -28.87
CA GLU A 84 5.26 20.84 -28.11
C GLU A 84 4.05 20.99 -29.02
N GLU A 85 2.99 20.23 -28.73
CA GLU A 85 1.73 20.30 -29.47
C GLU A 85 0.88 21.45 -28.91
N SER A 86 0.61 22.45 -29.75
CA SER A 86 -0.14 23.66 -29.37
C SER A 86 -1.52 23.31 -28.80
N GLY A 87 -1.77 23.67 -27.54
CA GLY A 87 -3.06 23.47 -26.87
C GLY A 87 -3.14 22.25 -25.94
N THR A 88 -2.10 21.41 -25.90
CA THR A 88 -1.97 20.28 -24.96
C THR A 88 -0.84 20.51 -23.97
N LEU A 89 -1.05 20.11 -22.72
CA LEU A 89 -0.03 20.20 -21.66
C LEU A 89 1.06 19.11 -21.78
N SER A 90 0.87 18.13 -22.67
CA SER A 90 1.74 16.97 -22.85
C SER A 90 2.87 17.28 -23.83
N ILE A 91 4.11 17.22 -23.34
CA ILE A 91 5.32 17.35 -24.17
C ILE A 91 5.62 15.99 -24.82
N LYS A 92 5.88 15.98 -26.12
CA LYS A 92 6.34 14.82 -26.88
C LYS A 92 7.83 14.93 -27.20
N TRP A 93 8.50 13.80 -27.34
CA TRP A 93 9.91 13.71 -27.71
C TRP A 93 10.08 12.76 -28.89
N GLU A 94 10.90 13.14 -29.86
CA GLU A 94 11.15 12.39 -31.10
C GLU A 94 12.66 12.27 -31.32
N ASP A 95 13.07 11.46 -32.31
CA ASP A 95 14.48 11.15 -32.58
C ASP A 95 15.19 10.59 -31.33
N CYS A 96 14.66 9.47 -30.81
CA CYS A 96 15.21 8.80 -29.63
C CYS A 96 15.94 7.51 -30.02
N SER A 97 17.24 7.44 -29.73
CA SER A 97 18.10 6.32 -30.10
C SER A 97 17.87 5.05 -29.28
N CYS A 98 17.33 5.13 -28.06
CA CYS A 98 17.10 3.96 -27.20
C CYS A 98 15.75 3.25 -27.45
N LEU A 99 14.99 3.67 -28.46
CA LEU A 99 13.72 3.05 -28.89
C LEU A 99 13.90 1.84 -29.81
N SER A 100 15.12 1.55 -30.29
CA SER A 100 15.41 0.42 -31.17
C SER A 100 15.50 -0.89 -30.39
N TYR A 101 14.37 -1.35 -29.86
CA TYR A 101 14.29 -2.62 -29.14
C TYR A 101 14.56 -3.79 -30.11
N HIS A 102 15.32 -4.80 -29.66
CA HIS A 102 15.55 -6.06 -30.40
C HIS A 102 15.94 -5.88 -31.89
N HIS A 103 16.83 -4.94 -32.22
CA HIS A 103 17.30 -4.70 -33.60
C HIS A 103 16.19 -4.30 -34.60
N THR A 104 15.08 -3.73 -34.12
CA THR A 104 14.16 -3.01 -35.02
C THR A 104 14.87 -1.79 -35.62
N ALA A 105 14.55 -1.47 -36.88
CA ALA A 105 15.14 -0.33 -37.56
C ALA A 105 14.83 0.95 -36.77
N TYR A 106 15.85 1.78 -36.58
CA TYR A 106 15.68 3.08 -35.94
C TYR A 106 14.63 3.90 -36.71
N ASP A 107 13.59 4.33 -36.01
CA ASP A 107 12.49 5.11 -36.56
C ASP A 107 12.46 6.49 -35.88
N PRO A 108 12.85 7.57 -36.60
CA PRO A 108 12.86 8.92 -36.05
C PRO A 108 11.45 9.48 -35.78
N SER A 109 10.40 8.84 -36.31
CA SER A 109 9.01 9.27 -36.14
C SER A 109 8.35 8.75 -34.87
N LYS A 110 8.96 7.79 -34.18
CA LYS A 110 8.45 7.32 -32.89
C LYS A 110 8.54 8.43 -31.84
N THR A 111 7.45 8.58 -31.10
CA THR A 111 7.29 9.65 -30.12
C THR A 111 7.17 9.09 -28.71
N LEU A 112 7.87 9.70 -27.75
CA LEU A 112 7.66 9.46 -26.32
C LEU A 112 6.82 10.58 -25.72
N THR A 113 5.91 10.24 -24.81
CA THR A 113 5.12 11.24 -24.06
C THR A 113 5.73 11.49 -22.69
N SER A 114 5.62 12.72 -22.19
CA SER A 114 6.14 13.10 -20.86
C SER A 114 5.21 12.68 -19.71
N GLU A 115 4.39 11.66 -19.95
CA GLU A 115 3.45 11.10 -18.99
C GLU A 115 3.91 9.71 -18.52
N TYR A 116 3.30 9.19 -17.47
CA TYR A 116 3.51 7.81 -17.08
C TYR A 116 2.71 6.85 -17.97
N CYS A 117 3.33 5.73 -18.35
CA CYS A 117 2.66 4.67 -19.08
C CYS A 117 1.44 4.17 -18.32
N LYS A 118 0.33 4.04 -19.04
CA LYS A 118 -0.89 3.41 -18.54
C LYS A 118 -0.61 1.93 -18.33
N THR A 119 -0.81 1.46 -17.12
CA THR A 119 -0.72 0.04 -16.79
C THR A 119 -2.11 -0.54 -16.83
N ASP A 120 -2.38 -1.44 -17.77
CA ASP A 120 -3.66 -2.14 -17.81
C ASP A 120 -3.70 -3.20 -16.72
N CYS A 121 -4.46 -2.92 -15.66
CA CYS A 121 -4.69 -3.85 -14.56
C CYS A 121 -6.11 -4.46 -14.62
N GLY A 122 -6.94 -4.06 -15.60
CA GLY A 122 -8.29 -4.59 -15.82
C GLY A 122 -9.10 -4.81 -14.54
N TYR A 123 -9.67 -6.01 -14.41
CA TYR A 123 -10.51 -6.41 -13.28
C TYR A 123 -9.75 -6.57 -11.95
N ASN A 124 -8.42 -6.77 -11.98
CA ASN A 124 -7.63 -6.99 -10.76
C ASN A 124 -7.63 -5.77 -9.84
N LEU A 125 -7.57 -4.56 -10.40
CA LEU A 125 -7.67 -3.32 -9.63
C LEU A 125 -9.03 -3.20 -8.94
N VAL A 126 -10.12 -3.48 -9.68
CA VAL A 126 -11.49 -3.41 -9.15
C VAL A 126 -11.68 -4.46 -8.05
N ALA A 127 -11.24 -5.70 -8.29
CA ALA A 127 -11.30 -6.76 -7.31
C ALA A 127 -10.52 -6.42 -6.02
N PHE A 128 -9.31 -5.87 -6.16
CA PHE A 128 -8.51 -5.39 -5.03
C PHE A 128 -9.26 -4.33 -4.21
N MET A 129 -9.83 -3.31 -4.87
CA MET A 129 -10.56 -2.23 -4.20
C MET A 129 -11.80 -2.75 -3.47
N VAL A 130 -12.57 -3.65 -4.09
CA VAL A 130 -13.77 -4.25 -3.49
C VAL A 130 -13.41 -5.12 -2.28
N LEU A 131 -12.39 -5.97 -2.39
CA LEU A 131 -11.96 -6.82 -1.27
C LEU A 131 -11.36 -6.00 -0.13
N LEU A 132 -10.60 -4.95 -0.45
CA LEU A 132 -10.06 -4.01 0.54
C LEU A 132 -11.21 -3.30 1.28
N PHE A 133 -12.26 -2.89 0.57
CA PHE A 133 -13.46 -2.31 1.19
C PHE A 133 -14.06 -3.26 2.24
N PHE A 134 -14.27 -4.54 1.89
CA PHE A 134 -14.81 -5.51 2.85
C PHE A 134 -13.83 -5.81 4.01
N ALA A 135 -12.52 -5.83 3.76
CA ALA A 135 -11.51 -5.98 4.83
C ALA A 135 -11.58 -4.84 5.85
N VAL A 136 -11.73 -3.60 5.36
CA VAL A 136 -11.86 -2.39 6.18
C VAL A 136 -13.17 -2.43 6.97
N VAL A 137 -14.30 -2.72 6.32
CA VAL A 137 -15.60 -2.85 6.98
C VAL A 137 -15.57 -3.92 8.07
N ALA A 138 -15.01 -5.10 7.79
CA ALA A 138 -14.89 -6.18 8.78
C ALA A 138 -14.03 -5.76 9.98
N THR A 139 -12.93 -5.03 9.74
CA THR A 139 -12.04 -4.53 10.81
C THR A 139 -12.74 -3.49 11.70
N PHE A 140 -13.42 -2.50 11.11
CA PHE A 140 -14.16 -1.51 11.90
C PHE A 140 -15.39 -2.10 12.60
N ALA A 141 -16.06 -3.08 11.98
CA ALA A 141 -17.15 -3.81 12.61
C ALA A 141 -16.68 -4.61 13.84
N ALA A 142 -15.44 -5.12 13.85
CA ALA A 142 -14.84 -5.79 15.00
C ALA A 142 -14.42 -4.82 16.13
N ALA A 143 -14.04 -3.59 15.79
CA ALA A 143 -13.54 -2.61 16.75
C ALA A 143 -14.60 -2.15 17.78
N ILE A 144 -15.84 -1.93 17.34
CA ILE A 144 -16.95 -1.51 18.21
C ILE A 144 -17.23 -2.54 19.32
N PRO A 145 -17.51 -3.83 19.02
CA PRO A 145 -17.75 -4.84 20.05
C PRO A 145 -16.51 -5.10 20.91
N GLN A 146 -15.29 -4.93 20.40
CA GLN A 146 -14.07 -5.02 21.21
C GLN A 146 -14.04 -3.94 22.31
N GLN A 147 -14.39 -2.69 21.98
CA GLN A 147 -14.52 -1.63 22.99
C GLN A 147 -15.64 -1.94 24.00
N GLN A 148 -16.78 -2.46 23.54
CA GLN A 148 -17.88 -2.84 24.43
C GLN A 148 -17.52 -3.98 25.38
N MET A 149 -16.70 -4.95 24.94
CA MET A 149 -16.20 -6.03 25.82
C MET A 149 -15.38 -5.46 26.98
N MET A 150 -14.46 -4.55 26.69
CA MET A 150 -13.63 -3.90 27.70
C MET A 150 -14.48 -3.20 28.76
N LEU A 151 -15.57 -2.52 28.36
CA LEU A 151 -16.44 -1.80 29.30
C LEU A 151 -17.30 -2.71 30.20
N ARG A 152 -17.47 -3.98 29.83
CA ARG A 152 -18.22 -4.95 30.65
C ARG A 152 -17.39 -5.57 31.78
N VAL A 153 -16.07 -5.54 31.66
CA VAL A 153 -15.15 -6.08 32.68
C VAL A 153 -14.62 -5.00 33.62
N VAL A 154 -15.04 -3.74 33.43
CA VAL A 154 -14.61 -2.58 34.23
C VAL A 154 -15.83 -1.98 34.95
N PRO A 155 -15.73 -1.68 36.26
CA PRO A 155 -16.80 -1.02 37.00
C PRO A 155 -17.12 0.37 36.44
N PHE A 156 -18.36 0.83 36.61
CA PHE A 156 -18.87 2.04 35.96
C PHE A 156 -17.98 3.27 36.17
N ASP A 157 -17.51 3.48 37.40
CA ASP A 157 -16.71 4.65 37.80
C ASP A 157 -15.31 4.69 37.17
N GLN A 158 -14.81 3.56 36.66
CA GLN A 158 -13.47 3.43 36.07
C GLN A 158 -13.47 3.34 34.54
N ARG A 159 -14.64 3.36 33.89
CA ARG A 159 -14.76 3.18 32.43
C ARG A 159 -14.00 4.23 31.62
N THR A 160 -14.06 5.49 32.02
CA THR A 160 -13.34 6.58 31.33
C THR A 160 -11.83 6.41 31.41
N ILE A 161 -11.32 5.96 32.57
CA ILE A 161 -9.90 5.66 32.77
C ILE A 161 -9.48 4.49 31.88
N ALA A 162 -10.28 3.41 31.85
CA ALA A 162 -10.00 2.25 31.00
C ALA A 162 -9.95 2.60 29.50
N ILE A 163 -10.89 3.43 29.01
CA ILE A 163 -10.87 3.93 27.63
C ILE A 163 -9.59 4.74 27.37
N GLY A 164 -9.24 5.67 28.26
CA GLY A 164 -8.04 6.49 28.13
C GLY A 164 -6.75 5.65 28.07
N VAL A 165 -6.63 4.65 28.95
CA VAL A 165 -5.50 3.71 28.98
C VAL A 165 -5.44 2.89 27.69
N ASN A 166 -6.56 2.35 27.21
CA ASN A 166 -6.62 1.58 25.96
C ASN A 166 -6.17 2.41 24.74
N TRP A 167 -6.64 3.65 24.61
CA TRP A 167 -6.20 4.55 23.53
C TRP A 167 -4.74 4.97 23.65
N THR A 168 -4.25 5.14 24.88
CA THR A 168 -2.83 5.41 25.13
C THR A 168 -1.96 4.27 24.63
N PHE A 169 -2.31 3.02 24.96
CA PHE A 169 -1.59 1.85 24.44
C PHE A 169 -1.71 1.69 22.93
N LEU A 170 -2.88 1.93 22.34
CA LEU A 170 -3.07 1.89 20.89
C LEU A 170 -2.19 2.91 20.18
N ARG A 171 -2.01 4.12 20.74
CA ARG A 171 -1.13 5.13 20.16
C ARG A 171 0.34 4.77 20.33
N LEU A 172 0.73 4.36 21.54
CA LEU A 172 2.11 4.05 21.89
C LEU A 172 2.66 2.84 21.12
N PHE A 173 1.87 1.77 21.01
CA PHE A 173 2.28 0.51 20.38
C PHE A 173 1.66 0.25 19.01
N GLY A 174 0.67 1.04 18.59
CA GLY A 174 0.07 0.95 17.26
C GLY A 174 0.57 2.07 16.36
N PHE A 175 0.19 3.32 16.65
CA PHE A 175 0.44 4.46 15.75
C PHE A 175 1.92 4.81 15.59
N ILE A 176 2.68 4.90 16.69
CA ILE A 176 4.11 5.27 16.65
C ILE A 176 4.94 4.23 15.87
N PRO A 177 4.94 2.93 16.26
CA PRO A 177 5.68 1.92 15.49
C PRO A 177 5.05 1.69 14.12
N GLY A 178 3.75 1.90 13.94
CA GLY A 178 3.08 1.82 12.65
C GLY A 178 3.70 2.77 11.62
N GLY A 179 3.88 4.05 11.97
CA GLY A 179 4.53 5.02 11.08
C GLY A 179 5.96 4.64 10.71
N ILE A 180 6.75 4.16 11.68
CA ILE A 180 8.14 3.71 11.47
C ILE A 180 8.18 2.48 10.55
N LEU A 181 7.29 1.50 10.77
CA LEU A 181 7.18 0.30 9.95
C LEU A 181 6.81 0.64 8.51
N PHE A 182 5.85 1.54 8.29
CA PHE A 182 5.49 1.98 6.93
C PHE A 182 6.65 2.70 6.24
N GLY A 183 7.42 3.53 6.96
CA GLY A 183 8.65 4.12 6.43
C GLY A 183 9.65 3.05 5.99
N TRP A 184 9.91 2.07 6.86
CA TRP A 184 10.80 0.95 6.53
C TRP A 184 10.33 0.10 5.35
N ILE A 185 9.02 -0.13 5.21
CA ILE A 185 8.44 -0.85 4.06
C ILE A 185 8.71 -0.09 2.76
N ILE A 186 8.48 1.22 2.75
CA ILE A 186 8.72 2.10 1.60
C ILE A 186 10.19 2.02 1.20
N ASP A 187 11.10 2.20 2.16
CA ASP A 187 12.55 2.13 1.93
C ASP A 187 13.00 0.76 1.39
N LYS A 188 12.44 -0.33 1.92
CA LYS A 188 12.75 -1.70 1.47
C LYS A 188 12.23 -2.01 0.07
N SER A 189 11.14 -1.38 -0.34
CA SER A 189 10.55 -1.52 -1.67
C SER A 189 11.18 -0.60 -2.72
N CYS A 190 12.10 0.29 -2.33
CA CYS A 190 12.72 1.22 -3.25
C CYS A 190 13.64 0.53 -4.27
N LEU A 191 13.44 0.83 -5.55
CA LEU A 191 14.30 0.40 -6.66
C LEU A 191 15.31 1.49 -7.03
N HIS A 192 14.91 2.76 -6.99
CA HIS A 192 15.80 3.88 -7.31
C HIS A 192 15.49 5.10 -6.44
N TRP A 193 16.53 5.61 -5.76
CA TRP A 193 16.48 6.81 -4.94
C TRP A 193 16.68 8.07 -5.79
N GLY A 194 15.94 9.13 -5.46
CA GLY A 194 16.23 10.45 -6.00
C GLY A 194 17.50 11.02 -5.38
N GLU A 195 18.19 11.86 -6.15
CA GLU A 195 19.39 12.57 -5.74
C GLU A 195 19.24 14.05 -6.08
N GLU A 196 19.35 14.92 -5.08
CA GLU A 196 19.41 16.38 -5.27
C GLU A 196 20.65 16.89 -4.53
N CYS A 197 21.52 17.66 -5.21
CA CYS A 197 22.75 18.18 -4.62
C CYS A 197 23.62 17.09 -3.93
N ALA A 198 23.69 15.89 -4.53
CA ALA A 198 24.37 14.70 -3.99
C ALA A 198 23.82 14.17 -2.64
N LEU A 199 22.65 14.63 -2.22
CA LEU A 199 21.89 14.10 -1.09
C LEU A 199 20.79 13.18 -1.63
N THR A 200 20.61 12.02 -1.00
CA THR A 200 19.51 11.12 -1.31
C THR A 200 18.19 11.72 -0.82
N THR A 201 17.21 11.81 -1.69
CA THR A 201 15.88 12.35 -1.41
C THR A 201 14.85 11.22 -1.28
N ASN A 202 13.64 11.40 -1.79
CA ASN A 202 12.60 10.36 -1.80
C ASN A 202 12.91 9.30 -2.85
N CYS A 203 12.37 8.10 -2.63
CA CYS A 203 12.42 7.07 -3.64
C CYS A 203 11.51 7.43 -4.82
N LEU A 204 12.03 7.25 -6.04
CA LEU A 204 11.36 7.61 -7.29
C LEU A 204 10.61 6.43 -7.90
N VAL A 205 11.18 5.22 -7.79
CA VAL A 205 10.62 3.99 -8.36
C VAL A 205 10.56 2.92 -7.28
N TYR A 206 9.37 2.33 -7.10
CA TYR A 206 9.10 1.29 -6.10
C TYR A 206 8.79 -0.04 -6.77
N ASP A 207 9.12 -1.15 -6.10
CA ASP A 207 8.66 -2.49 -6.46
C ASP A 207 7.29 -2.76 -5.81
N PRO A 208 6.19 -2.75 -6.58
CA PRO A 208 4.85 -2.93 -6.03
C PRO A 208 4.63 -4.33 -5.45
N LYS A 209 5.29 -5.37 -6.00
CA LYS A 209 5.12 -6.76 -5.54
C LYS A 209 5.78 -6.95 -4.19
N LYS A 210 7.03 -6.47 -4.06
CA LYS A 210 7.77 -6.53 -2.80
C LYS A 210 7.05 -5.74 -1.71
N GLN A 211 6.55 -4.55 -2.03
CA GLN A 211 5.78 -3.73 -1.11
C GLN A 211 4.52 -4.44 -0.62
N ALA A 212 3.72 -4.99 -1.53
CA ALA A 212 2.48 -5.71 -1.20
C ALA A 212 2.72 -6.95 -0.32
N ILE A 213 3.75 -7.75 -0.61
CA ILE A 213 4.07 -8.96 0.16
C ILE A 213 4.48 -8.60 1.59
N ILE A 214 5.29 -7.57 1.79
CA ILE A 214 5.72 -7.16 3.13
C ILE A 214 4.53 -6.61 3.93
N ILE A 215 3.65 -5.81 3.32
CA ILE A 215 2.42 -5.32 3.95
C ILE A 215 1.51 -6.48 4.35
N LEU A 216 1.30 -7.44 3.44
CA LEU A 216 0.50 -8.63 3.70
C LEU A 216 1.07 -9.44 4.87
N ALA A 217 2.37 -9.72 4.88
CA ALA A 217 3.01 -10.49 5.94
C ALA A 217 2.85 -9.80 7.30
N LEU A 218 3.09 -8.48 7.38
CA LEU A 218 2.92 -7.71 8.60
C LEU A 218 1.46 -7.71 9.07
N ALA A 219 0.51 -7.44 8.16
CA ALA A 219 -0.91 -7.41 8.47
C ALA A 219 -1.42 -8.77 8.96
N MET A 220 -0.99 -9.86 8.32
CA MET A 220 -1.32 -11.23 8.72
C MET A 220 -0.80 -11.55 10.13
N VAL A 221 0.46 -11.22 10.43
CA VAL A 221 1.03 -11.43 11.78
C VAL A 221 0.25 -10.64 12.83
N CYS A 222 0.02 -9.34 12.62
CA CYS A 222 -0.72 -8.50 13.56
C CYS A 222 -2.15 -9.02 13.79
N LYS A 223 -2.85 -9.42 12.72
CA LYS A 223 -4.22 -9.93 12.81
C LYS A 223 -4.30 -11.31 13.46
N LEU A 224 -3.34 -12.20 13.20
CA LEU A 224 -3.27 -13.50 13.87
C LEU A 224 -3.06 -13.32 15.37
N VAL A 225 -2.12 -12.48 15.78
CA VAL A 225 -1.87 -12.16 17.20
C VAL A 225 -3.12 -11.58 17.86
N ALA A 226 -3.80 -10.63 17.20
CA ALA A 226 -5.04 -10.04 17.71
C ALA A 226 -6.17 -11.08 17.84
N THR A 227 -6.31 -11.96 16.86
CA THR A 227 -7.33 -13.03 16.88
C THR A 227 -7.07 -14.03 18.00
N LEU A 228 -5.82 -14.46 18.18
CA LEU A 228 -5.42 -15.36 19.28
C LEU A 228 -5.67 -14.71 20.65
N ALA A 229 -5.34 -13.43 20.81
CA ALA A 229 -5.62 -12.68 22.03
C ALA A 229 -7.13 -12.57 22.30
N CYS A 230 -7.95 -12.36 21.27
CA CYS A 230 -9.41 -12.34 21.39
C CYS A 230 -9.97 -13.71 21.80
N ILE A 231 -9.46 -14.80 21.22
CA ILE A 231 -9.84 -16.18 21.59
C ILE A 231 -9.44 -16.47 23.04
N PHE A 232 -8.23 -16.09 23.45
CA PHE A 232 -7.78 -16.24 24.84
C PHE A 232 -8.65 -15.44 25.81
N GLY A 233 -9.02 -14.21 25.45
CA GLY A 233 -9.97 -13.39 26.20
C GLY A 233 -11.35 -14.06 26.30
N TYR A 234 -11.83 -14.68 25.22
CA TYR A 234 -13.09 -15.43 25.24
C TYR A 234 -13.05 -16.64 26.19
N LEU A 235 -11.93 -17.37 26.24
CA LEU A 235 -11.77 -18.54 27.12
C LEU A 235 -11.65 -18.16 28.60
N THR A 236 -11.05 -17.01 28.90
CA THR A 236 -10.82 -16.52 30.28
C THR A 236 -11.95 -15.63 30.79
N TYR A 237 -12.84 -15.18 29.90
CA TYR A 237 -13.97 -14.33 30.26
C TYR A 237 -14.93 -15.07 31.19
N LYS A 238 -14.97 -14.63 32.45
CA LYS A 238 -16.00 -15.02 33.42
C LYS A 238 -17.06 -13.91 33.44
N PRO A 239 -18.34 -14.21 33.18
CA PRO A 239 -19.40 -13.21 33.33
C PRO A 239 -19.42 -12.74 34.80
N MET A 240 -19.43 -11.42 35.00
CA MET A 240 -19.46 -10.83 36.33
C MET A 240 -20.89 -10.90 36.85
N ASP A 241 -21.11 -11.48 38.03
CA ASP A 241 -22.45 -11.66 38.65
C ASP A 241 -23.23 -10.35 38.87
N ALA A 242 -22.57 -9.20 38.70
CA ALA A 242 -23.18 -7.87 38.72
C ALA A 242 -24.28 -7.70 37.64
N ASP A 243 -24.12 -8.28 36.44
CA ASP A 243 -25.17 -8.23 35.41
C ASP A 243 -26.44 -8.98 35.86
N THR A 244 -26.30 -10.00 36.72
CA THR A 244 -27.42 -10.73 37.35
C THR A 244 -28.05 -9.92 38.49
N ALA A 245 -27.24 -9.23 39.29
CA ALA A 245 -27.74 -8.38 40.38
C ALA A 245 -28.48 -7.13 39.85
N THR A 246 -27.98 -6.44 38.83
CA THR A 246 -28.64 -5.26 38.25
C THR A 246 -29.90 -5.63 37.44
N SER A 247 -29.94 -6.83 36.85
CA SER A 247 -31.17 -7.35 36.23
C SER A 247 -32.22 -7.80 37.27
N LEU A 248 -31.81 -8.35 38.41
CA LEU A 248 -32.69 -8.63 39.55
C LEU A 248 -33.23 -7.34 40.19
N GLU A 249 -32.41 -6.30 40.34
CA GLU A 249 -32.80 -5.02 40.94
C GLU A 249 -33.73 -4.19 40.03
N SER A 250 -33.51 -4.24 38.71
CA SER A 250 -34.43 -3.64 37.72
C SER A 250 -35.73 -4.42 37.51
N ALA A 251 -35.73 -5.73 37.77
CA ALA A 251 -36.96 -6.55 37.82
C ALA A 251 -37.77 -6.28 39.10
N ASN A 252 -37.11 -6.08 40.25
CA ASN A 252 -37.78 -5.77 41.52
C ASN A 252 -38.35 -4.33 41.60
N SER A 253 -37.82 -3.39 40.83
CA SER A 253 -38.31 -2.00 40.79
C SER A 253 -39.52 -1.79 39.85
N ARG A 254 -39.97 -2.84 39.14
CA ARG A 254 -41.27 -2.89 38.45
C ARG A 254 -42.25 -3.77 39.23
N GLY A 255 -42.58 -3.35 40.46
CA GLY A 255 -43.69 -3.94 41.21
C GLY A 255 -45.03 -3.78 40.44
N PRO A 256 -46.02 -4.64 40.71
CA PRO A 256 -47.29 -4.63 39.97
C PRO A 256 -48.00 -3.29 40.18
N LEU A 257 -48.24 -2.59 39.08
CA LEU A 257 -49.14 -1.43 39.04
C LEU A 257 -50.54 -1.93 39.39
N THR A 258 -50.97 -1.72 40.63
CA THR A 258 -52.38 -1.65 41.04
C THR A 258 -53.04 -0.41 40.47
#